data_AF-A0AB39ZU14-F1
#
_entry.id   AF-A0AB39ZU14-F1
#
_cell.length_a   1.000
_cell.length_b   1.000
_cell.length_c   1.000
_cell.angle_alpha   90.00
_cell.angle_beta   90.00
_cell.angle_gamma   90.00
#
_symmetry.space_group_name_H-M   'P 1'
#
loop_
_entity.id
_entity.type
_entity.pdbx_description
1 polymer ?
#
loop_
_entity_poly.entity_id
_entity_poly.type
_entity_poly.pdbx_seq_one_letter_code
_entity_poly.pdbx_strand_id
1 'polypeptide(L)'
;MDSDLIHNDSFDPEDAYAAEQVEWLLQWNNHLCMESDVAATALKMQLISVNSLKEKLKLKLDQLGEMLGDACSSLEHRSTNKLDDEFQTLKAKLEETQNKIHLLIDRDLELRRTVEQLTHDLQFVTLQKDQLTIERDGMVLKLEEQESSYKGMVAKQDQQIRSMQVIISESQHEICQKEALRRQLLVDLEGQEQVHLQQMEAQRQSLVENNEDSITCSICWVTWDADGDHRVVSLACGHLFGHSCIRNYLMRSESCPICRQAANFLHIRFIFGRHVLPNQTQ
;
A
#
# COMPACT_ATOMS: atom_id res chain seq x y z
N MET A 1 -3.29 13.06 -33.11
CA MET A 1 -1.86 13.26 -32.85
C MET A 1 -1.38 11.96 -32.28
N ASP A 2 -1.02 11.06 -33.20
CA ASP A 2 -0.38 9.80 -32.90
C ASP A 2 1.06 10.09 -32.45
N SER A 3 1.46 9.54 -31.31
CA SER A 3 2.87 9.36 -30.99
C SER A 3 3.04 7.91 -30.55
N ASP A 4 3.64 7.19 -31.48
CA ASP A 4 4.07 5.81 -31.42
C ASP A 4 4.99 5.50 -30.22
N LEU A 5 4.77 4.31 -29.67
CA LEU A 5 5.75 3.27 -29.37
C LEU A 5 7.13 3.74 -28.87
N ILE A 6 7.32 3.69 -27.56
CA ILE A 6 8.61 3.26 -26.99
C ILE A 6 8.30 2.03 -26.13
N HIS A 7 8.51 0.85 -26.71
CA HIS A 7 8.73 -0.36 -25.94
C HIS A 7 10.03 -0.13 -25.15
N ASN A 8 9.89 0.24 -23.88
CA ASN A 8 10.97 0.15 -22.92
C ASN A 8 11.12 -1.33 -22.57
N ASP A 9 12.12 -1.99 -23.18
CA ASP A 9 12.67 -3.23 -22.64
C ASP A 9 13.36 -2.91 -21.31
N SER A 10 12.54 -2.76 -20.27
CA SER A 10 12.96 -2.70 -18.88
C SER A 10 13.46 -4.08 -18.50
N PHE A 11 14.75 -4.21 -18.22
CA PHE A 11 15.33 -5.43 -17.68
C PHE A 11 14.67 -5.72 -16.31
N ASP A 12 13.77 -6.69 -16.27
CA ASP A 12 13.06 -7.12 -15.08
C ASP A 12 13.92 -8.16 -14.33
N PRO A 13 14.43 -7.86 -13.12
CA PRO A 13 15.25 -8.79 -12.35
C PRO A 13 14.47 -10.00 -11.81
N GLU A 14 13.14 -10.04 -11.92
CA GLU A 14 12.32 -11.22 -11.62
C GLU A 14 12.02 -12.09 -12.87
N ASP A 15 12.44 -11.65 -14.06
CA ASP A 15 12.37 -12.46 -15.27
C ASP A 15 13.46 -13.53 -15.26
N ALA A 16 13.04 -14.78 -14.99
CA ALA A 16 13.91 -15.95 -14.98
C ALA A 16 14.74 -16.09 -16.27
N TYR A 17 14.23 -15.60 -17.40
CA TYR A 17 14.94 -15.63 -18.68
C TYR A 17 16.07 -14.59 -18.74
N ALA A 18 15.88 -13.42 -18.16
CA ALA A 18 16.88 -12.36 -18.09
C ALA A 18 18.03 -12.70 -17.13
N ALA A 19 17.70 -13.35 -16.00
CA ALA A 19 18.68 -13.87 -15.04
C ALA A 19 19.54 -15.00 -15.65
N GLU A 20 18.91 -15.94 -16.39
CA GLU A 20 19.63 -17.01 -17.10
C GLU A 20 20.57 -16.45 -18.19
N GLN A 21 20.18 -15.39 -18.90
CA GLN A 21 21.06 -14.75 -19.90
C GLN A 21 22.28 -14.08 -19.27
N VAL A 22 22.12 -13.39 -18.13
CA VAL A 22 23.25 -12.75 -17.43
C VAL A 22 24.19 -13.81 -16.85
N GLU A 23 23.65 -14.89 -16.29
CA GLU A 23 24.45 -16.00 -15.77
C GLU A 23 25.20 -16.74 -16.89
N TRP A 24 24.57 -16.93 -18.04
CA TRP A 24 25.22 -17.48 -19.23
C TRP A 24 26.36 -16.58 -19.74
N LEU A 25 26.17 -15.25 -19.76
CA LEU A 25 27.21 -14.29 -20.14
C LEU A 25 28.38 -14.27 -19.15
N LEU A 26 28.11 -14.37 -17.84
CA LEU A 26 29.14 -14.47 -16.81
C LEU A 26 29.93 -15.78 -16.91
N GLN A 27 29.25 -16.90 -17.16
CA GLN A 27 29.89 -18.20 -17.39
C GLN A 27 30.73 -18.20 -18.67
N TRP A 28 30.23 -17.62 -19.77
CA TRP A 28 30.94 -17.51 -21.04
C TRP A 28 32.19 -16.61 -20.91
N ASN A 29 32.08 -15.48 -20.20
CA ASN A 29 33.20 -14.58 -19.94
C ASN A 29 34.28 -15.22 -19.05
N ASN A 30 33.89 -15.96 -18.00
CA ASN A 30 34.83 -16.71 -17.16
C ASN A 30 35.51 -17.85 -17.93
N HIS A 31 34.79 -18.53 -18.81
CA HIS A 31 35.34 -19.59 -19.65
C HIS A 31 36.37 -19.03 -20.66
N LEU A 32 36.05 -17.91 -21.34
CA LEU A 32 37.00 -17.23 -22.23
C LEU A 32 38.28 -16.77 -21.50
N CYS A 33 38.13 -16.25 -20.28
CA CYS A 33 39.28 -15.75 -19.50
C CYS A 33 40.22 -16.90 -19.08
N MET A 34 39.66 -18.05 -18.70
CA MET A 34 40.44 -19.24 -18.33
C MET A 34 41.08 -19.94 -19.53
N GLU A 35 40.36 -20.05 -20.66
CA GLU A 35 40.90 -20.63 -21.90
C GLU A 35 42.02 -19.77 -22.49
N SER A 36 41.90 -18.44 -22.40
CA SER A 36 42.93 -17.47 -22.82
C SER A 36 44.27 -17.69 -22.09
N ASP A 37 44.25 -17.84 -20.76
CA ASP A 37 45.47 -17.98 -19.96
C ASP A 37 46.16 -19.34 -20.13
N VAL A 38 45.37 -20.42 -20.26
CA VAL A 38 45.89 -21.77 -20.50
C VAL A 38 46.46 -21.88 -21.91
N ALA A 39 45.78 -21.30 -22.92
CA ALA A 39 46.27 -21.27 -24.29
C ALA A 39 47.53 -20.41 -24.43
N ALA A 40 47.60 -19.25 -23.77
CA ALA A 40 48.79 -18.39 -23.78
C ALA A 40 50.00 -19.05 -23.12
N THR A 41 49.79 -19.82 -22.04
CA THR A 41 50.87 -20.56 -21.35
C THR A 41 51.36 -21.74 -22.20
N ALA A 42 50.44 -22.47 -22.85
CA ALA A 42 50.76 -23.55 -23.78
C ALA A 42 51.55 -23.05 -25.01
N LEU A 43 51.14 -21.91 -25.59
CA LEU A 43 51.84 -21.25 -26.70
C LEU A 43 53.25 -20.79 -26.29
N LYS A 44 53.43 -20.22 -25.09
CA LYS A 44 54.76 -19.87 -24.56
C LYS A 44 55.67 -21.09 -24.40
N MET A 45 55.14 -22.21 -23.88
CA MET A 45 55.90 -23.46 -23.77
C MET A 45 56.27 -24.06 -25.13
N GLN A 46 55.37 -23.99 -26.12
CA GLN A 46 55.65 -24.42 -27.49
C GLN A 46 56.73 -23.56 -28.14
N LEU A 47 56.70 -22.23 -27.95
CA LEU A 47 57.69 -21.31 -28.49
C LEU A 47 59.10 -21.59 -27.93
N ILE A 48 59.22 -21.89 -26.64
CA ILE A 48 60.50 -22.28 -26.00
C ILE A 48 61.03 -23.58 -26.61
N SER A 49 60.15 -24.56 -26.84
CA SER A 49 60.52 -25.84 -27.47
C SER A 49 61.00 -25.67 -28.92
N VAL A 50 60.30 -24.83 -29.70
CA VAL A 50 60.67 -24.50 -31.08
C VAL A 50 62.01 -23.75 -31.12
N ASN A 51 62.26 -22.81 -30.22
CA ASN A 51 63.55 -22.11 -30.13
C ASN A 51 64.71 -23.05 -29.76
N SER A 52 64.47 -24.01 -28.85
CA SER A 52 65.46 -25.05 -28.53
C SER A 52 65.76 -25.96 -29.73
N LEU A 53 64.74 -26.33 -30.51
CA LEU A 53 64.91 -27.11 -31.74
C LEU A 53 65.68 -26.32 -32.80
N LYS A 54 65.40 -25.02 -32.94
CA LYS A 54 66.11 -24.10 -33.85
C LYS A 54 67.61 -24.02 -33.52
N GLU A 55 67.98 -23.90 -32.24
CA GLU A 55 69.39 -23.91 -31.84
C GLU A 55 70.07 -25.26 -32.08
N LYS A 56 69.39 -26.37 -31.80
CA LYS A 56 69.93 -27.72 -32.07
C LYS A 56 70.14 -27.96 -33.56
N LEU A 57 69.24 -27.47 -34.41
CA LEU A 57 69.38 -27.55 -35.87
C LEU A 57 70.54 -26.68 -36.36
N LYS A 58 70.72 -25.49 -35.80
CA LYS A 58 71.85 -24.61 -36.12
C LYS A 58 73.19 -25.27 -35.78
N LEU A 59 73.33 -25.84 -34.58
CA LEU A 59 74.52 -26.58 -34.15
C LEU A 59 74.82 -27.79 -35.06
N LYS A 60 73.79 -28.53 -35.49
CA LYS A 60 73.97 -29.64 -36.44
C LYS A 60 74.39 -29.17 -37.82
N LEU A 61 73.91 -28.01 -38.27
CA LEU A 61 74.30 -27.41 -39.54
C LEU A 61 75.78 -27.00 -39.51
N ASP A 62 76.22 -26.39 -38.40
CA ASP A 62 77.61 -25.99 -38.19
C ASP A 62 78.54 -27.22 -38.14
N GLN A 63 78.14 -28.28 -37.43
CA GLN A 63 78.89 -29.55 -37.38
C GLN A 63 78.99 -30.24 -38.74
N LEU A 64 77.91 -30.24 -39.54
CA LEU A 64 77.95 -30.78 -40.89
C LEU A 64 78.83 -29.93 -41.82
N GLY A 65 78.85 -28.61 -41.63
CA GLY A 65 79.75 -27.70 -42.32
C GLY A 65 81.23 -27.99 -42.04
N GLU A 66 81.58 -28.22 -40.77
CA GLU A 66 82.94 -28.62 -40.35
C GLU A 66 83.32 -29.99 -40.93
N MET A 67 82.43 -30.99 -40.83
CA MET A 67 82.66 -32.32 -41.40
C MET A 67 82.82 -32.31 -42.93
N LEU A 68 82.11 -31.43 -43.63
CA LEU A 68 82.29 -31.21 -45.08
C LEU A 68 83.62 -30.52 -45.39
N GLY A 69 84.05 -29.57 -44.55
CA GLY A 69 85.38 -28.94 -44.64
C GLY A 69 86.52 -29.95 -44.47
N ASP A 70 86.39 -30.87 -43.51
CA ASP A 70 87.36 -31.94 -43.24
C ASP A 70 87.35 -33.03 -44.32
N ALA A 71 86.17 -33.38 -44.85
CA ALA A 71 86.03 -34.32 -45.96
C ALA A 71 86.57 -33.76 -47.28
N CYS A 72 86.37 -32.45 -47.56
CA CYS A 72 86.96 -31.77 -48.71
C CYS A 72 88.50 -31.67 -48.60
N SER A 73 89.04 -31.54 -47.40
CA SER A 73 90.48 -31.56 -47.15
C SER A 73 91.10 -32.96 -47.32
N SER A 74 90.28 -34.02 -47.25
CA SER A 74 90.70 -35.42 -47.35
C SER A 74 90.55 -36.03 -48.77
N LEU A 75 89.96 -35.30 -49.71
CA LEU A 75 89.65 -35.76 -51.07
C LEU A 75 90.53 -35.08 -52.13
N GLU A 76 91.85 -35.07 -51.92
CA GLU A 76 92.80 -34.93 -53.03
C GLU A 76 93.01 -36.30 -53.68
N HIS A 77 92.46 -36.44 -54.91
CA HIS A 77 92.57 -37.57 -55.85
C HIS A 77 91.58 -38.74 -55.75
N ARG A 78 90.40 -38.61 -56.39
CA ARG A 78 89.93 -39.59 -57.41
C ARG A 78 88.72 -39.11 -58.24
N SER A 79 88.86 -39.18 -59.57
CA SER A 79 87.85 -39.23 -60.66
C SER A 79 86.56 -38.40 -60.52
N THR A 80 86.54 -37.27 -61.25
CA THR A 80 85.63 -36.12 -61.10
C THR A 80 84.59 -36.06 -62.22
N ASN A 81 83.34 -36.42 -61.94
CA ASN A 81 82.13 -35.92 -62.64
C ASN A 81 80.86 -36.26 -61.85
N LYS A 82 80.73 -37.48 -61.31
CA LYS A 82 79.52 -37.92 -60.58
C LYS A 82 79.42 -37.40 -59.13
N LEU A 83 80.57 -37.28 -58.45
CA LEU A 83 80.69 -36.67 -57.11
C LEU A 83 80.51 -35.14 -57.17
N ASP A 84 80.85 -34.52 -58.30
CA ASP A 84 80.71 -33.08 -58.50
C ASP A 84 79.23 -32.72 -58.69
N ASP A 85 78.47 -33.51 -59.46
CA ASP A 85 77.00 -33.37 -59.57
C ASP A 85 76.28 -33.56 -58.21
N GLU A 86 76.69 -34.54 -57.41
CA GLU A 86 76.12 -34.77 -56.06
C GLU A 86 76.44 -33.63 -55.09
N PHE A 87 77.67 -33.10 -55.14
CA PHE A 87 78.09 -31.94 -54.35
C PHE A 87 77.33 -30.67 -54.76
N GLN A 88 77.20 -30.39 -56.05
CA GLN A 88 76.42 -29.24 -56.55
C GLN A 88 74.94 -29.38 -56.18
N THR A 89 74.38 -30.60 -56.22
CA THR A 89 72.99 -30.87 -55.80
C THR A 89 72.79 -30.64 -54.29
N LEU A 90 73.74 -31.08 -53.46
CA LEU A 90 73.72 -30.83 -52.02
C LEU A 90 73.87 -29.34 -51.68
N LYS A 91 74.74 -28.63 -52.40
CA LYS A 91 74.92 -27.18 -52.27
C LYS A 91 73.64 -26.41 -52.61
N ALA A 92 72.98 -26.76 -53.72
CA ALA A 92 71.70 -26.15 -54.10
C ALA A 92 70.60 -26.40 -53.06
N LYS A 93 70.52 -27.61 -52.48
CA LYS A 93 69.59 -27.93 -51.38
C LYS A 93 69.92 -27.18 -50.09
N LEU A 94 71.20 -26.95 -49.81
CA LEU A 94 71.63 -26.16 -48.67
C LEU A 94 71.22 -24.69 -48.84
N GLU A 95 71.46 -24.09 -50.00
CA GLU A 95 71.00 -22.74 -50.32
C GLU A 95 69.47 -22.61 -50.25
N GLU A 96 68.73 -23.62 -50.75
CA GLU A 96 67.26 -23.65 -50.66
C GLU A 96 66.76 -23.72 -49.21
N THR A 97 67.39 -24.56 -48.37
CA THR A 97 67.03 -24.65 -46.94
C THR A 97 67.40 -23.39 -46.19
N GLN A 98 68.51 -22.74 -46.53
CA GLN A 98 68.95 -21.49 -45.92
C GLN A 98 68.01 -20.33 -46.26
N ASN A 99 67.51 -20.25 -47.50
CA ASN A 99 66.48 -19.31 -47.91
C ASN A 99 65.15 -19.56 -47.18
N LYS A 100 64.74 -20.83 -47.03
CA LYS A 100 63.54 -21.20 -46.24
C LYS A 100 63.67 -20.79 -44.77
N ILE A 101 64.84 -20.96 -44.17
CA ILE A 101 65.12 -20.54 -42.79
C ILE A 101 65.00 -19.02 -42.67
N HIS A 102 65.53 -18.25 -43.62
CA HIS A 102 65.44 -16.79 -43.61
C HIS A 102 63.98 -16.32 -43.64
N LEU A 103 63.16 -16.88 -44.55
CA LEU A 103 61.73 -16.58 -44.63
C LEU A 103 60.97 -16.92 -43.34
N LEU A 104 61.32 -18.03 -42.68
CA LEU A 104 60.72 -18.40 -41.40
C LEU A 104 61.12 -17.44 -40.27
N ILE A 105 62.35 -16.92 -40.28
CA ILE A 105 62.81 -15.91 -39.31
C ILE A 105 62.05 -14.59 -39.52
N ASP A 106 61.90 -14.15 -40.77
CA ASP A 106 61.16 -12.93 -41.08
C ASP A 106 59.69 -13.04 -40.67
N ARG A 107 59.07 -14.21 -40.90
CA ARG A 107 57.70 -14.49 -40.46
C ARG A 107 57.56 -14.53 -38.93
N ASP A 108 58.54 -15.09 -38.22
CA ASP A 108 58.57 -15.12 -36.75
C ASP A 108 58.71 -13.70 -36.15
N LEU A 109 59.55 -12.85 -36.76
CA LEU A 109 59.68 -11.44 -36.36
C LEU A 109 58.37 -10.67 -36.55
N GLU A 110 57.66 -10.90 -37.66
CA GLU A 110 56.37 -10.27 -37.93
C GLU A 110 55.28 -10.71 -36.93
N LEU A 111 55.25 -12.01 -36.62
CA LEU A 111 54.36 -12.58 -35.61
C LEU A 111 54.63 -11.98 -34.22
N ARG A 112 55.90 -11.81 -33.84
CA ARG A 112 56.24 -11.17 -32.56
C ARG A 112 55.74 -9.73 -32.46
N ARG A 113 55.95 -8.92 -33.50
CA ARG A 113 55.42 -7.54 -33.54
C ARG A 113 53.90 -7.53 -33.41
N THR A 114 53.23 -8.47 -34.08
CA THR A 114 51.77 -8.60 -34.00
C THR A 114 51.31 -8.98 -32.59
N VAL A 115 51.98 -9.95 -31.94
CA VAL A 115 51.68 -10.37 -30.57
C VAL A 115 51.93 -9.23 -29.58
N GLU A 116 53.01 -8.48 -29.74
CA GLU A 116 53.30 -7.30 -28.93
C GLU A 116 52.19 -6.26 -29.07
N GLN A 117 51.77 -5.94 -30.31
CA GLN A 117 50.66 -5.01 -30.54
C GLN A 117 49.35 -5.48 -29.88
N LEU A 118 48.95 -6.73 -30.11
CA LEU A 118 47.74 -7.29 -29.52
C LEU A 118 47.80 -7.31 -27.98
N THR A 119 48.98 -7.48 -27.40
CA THR A 119 49.17 -7.43 -25.94
C THR A 119 48.89 -6.03 -25.39
N HIS A 120 49.36 -4.98 -26.08
CA HIS A 120 49.09 -3.60 -25.69
C HIS A 120 47.60 -3.27 -25.84
N ASP A 121 46.99 -3.67 -26.96
CA ASP A 121 45.56 -3.44 -27.20
C ASP A 121 44.69 -4.14 -26.15
N LEU A 122 45.03 -5.39 -25.78
CA LEU A 122 44.34 -6.12 -24.72
C LEU A 122 44.47 -5.43 -23.36
N GLN A 123 45.66 -4.94 -23.01
CA GLN A 123 45.87 -4.18 -21.77
C GLN A 123 45.04 -2.90 -21.74
N PHE A 124 44.96 -2.19 -22.86
CA PHE A 124 44.15 -0.98 -22.99
C PHE A 124 42.66 -1.28 -22.78
N VAL A 125 42.13 -2.30 -23.45
CA VAL A 125 40.72 -2.70 -23.29
C VAL A 125 40.44 -3.19 -21.87
N THR A 126 41.39 -3.90 -21.26
CA THR A 126 41.27 -4.37 -19.86
C THR A 126 41.17 -3.19 -18.89
N LEU A 127 42.00 -2.16 -19.05
CA LEU A 127 41.94 -0.94 -18.24
C LEU A 127 40.61 -0.20 -18.42
N GLN A 128 40.11 -0.09 -19.65
CA GLN A 128 38.81 0.52 -19.91
C GLN A 128 37.67 -0.26 -19.24
N LYS A 129 37.71 -1.60 -19.34
CA LYS A 129 36.73 -2.48 -18.68
C LYS A 129 36.77 -2.31 -17.16
N ASP A 130 37.95 -2.24 -16.57
CA ASP A 130 38.11 -2.06 -15.12
C ASP A 130 37.59 -0.69 -14.66
N GLN A 131 37.85 0.37 -15.45
CA GLN A 131 37.31 1.71 -15.19
C GLN A 131 35.77 1.73 -15.22
N LEU A 132 35.17 1.16 -16.27
CA LEU A 132 33.71 1.08 -16.37
C LEU A 132 33.10 0.21 -15.27
N THR A 133 33.81 -0.82 -14.84
CA THR A 133 33.42 -1.67 -13.71
C THR A 133 33.35 -0.85 -12.42
N ILE A 134 34.37 -0.04 -12.13
CA ILE A 134 34.39 0.85 -10.97
C ILE A 134 33.24 1.86 -11.02
N GLU A 135 33.00 2.47 -12.19
CA GLU A 135 31.91 3.43 -12.38
C GLU A 135 30.54 2.79 -12.15
N ARG A 136 30.31 1.61 -12.74
CA ARG A 136 29.09 0.83 -12.54
C ARG A 136 28.89 0.50 -11.06
N ASP A 137 29.90 -0.04 -10.40
CA ASP A 137 29.80 -0.45 -8.99
C ASP A 137 29.53 0.77 -8.08
N GLY A 138 30.14 1.92 -8.39
CA GLY A 138 29.84 3.18 -7.71
C GLY A 138 28.40 3.65 -7.90
N MET A 139 27.82 3.49 -9.10
CA MET A 139 26.41 3.81 -9.35
C MET A 139 25.47 2.85 -8.59
N VAL A 140 25.79 1.56 -8.54
CA VAL A 140 25.03 0.55 -7.79
C VAL A 140 24.98 0.91 -6.30
N LEU A 141 26.12 1.19 -5.67
CA LEU A 141 26.16 1.59 -4.26
C LEU A 141 25.31 2.84 -3.97
N LYS A 142 25.34 3.81 -4.90
CA LYS A 142 24.54 5.03 -4.77
C LYS A 142 23.03 4.75 -4.87
N LEU A 143 22.62 3.82 -5.73
CA LEU A 143 21.24 3.39 -5.84
C LEU A 143 20.78 2.64 -4.57
N GLU A 144 21.61 1.74 -4.04
CA GLU A 144 21.33 1.02 -2.79
C GLU A 144 21.16 1.97 -1.59
N GLU A 145 22.01 3.00 -1.49
CA GLU A 145 21.88 4.03 -0.46
C GLU A 145 20.57 4.81 -0.59
N GLN A 146 20.21 5.21 -1.82
CA GLN A 146 18.94 5.88 -2.08
C GLN A 146 17.73 4.99 -1.77
N GLU A 147 17.76 3.72 -2.18
CA GLU A 147 16.71 2.74 -1.89
C GLU A 147 16.51 2.59 -0.38
N SER A 148 17.60 2.43 0.38
CA SER A 148 17.57 2.34 1.84
C SER A 148 16.96 3.59 2.48
N SER A 149 17.32 4.78 1.98
CA SER A 149 16.73 6.05 2.43
C SER A 149 15.22 6.09 2.18
N TYR A 150 14.77 5.77 0.96
CA TYR A 150 13.35 5.74 0.62
C TYR A 150 12.58 4.70 1.44
N LYS A 151 13.14 3.51 1.63
CA LYS A 151 12.55 2.46 2.47
C LYS A 151 12.34 2.95 3.91
N GLY A 152 13.31 3.69 4.46
CA GLY A 152 13.20 4.34 5.76
C GLY A 152 12.10 5.40 5.82
N MET A 153 11.94 6.20 4.76
CA MET A 153 10.85 7.20 4.67
C MET A 153 9.47 6.53 4.61
N VAL A 154 9.31 5.50 3.78
CA VAL A 154 8.06 4.74 3.66
C VAL A 154 7.69 4.11 5.00
N ALA A 155 8.63 3.47 5.70
CA ALA A 155 8.37 2.87 7.00
C ALA A 155 7.88 3.89 8.06
N LYS A 156 8.43 5.11 8.05
CA LYS A 156 7.99 6.21 8.92
C LYS A 156 6.58 6.68 8.57
N GLN A 157 6.27 6.83 7.29
CA GLN A 157 4.92 7.19 6.82
C GLN A 157 3.90 6.11 7.21
N ASP A 158 4.23 4.84 7.03
CA ASP A 158 3.38 3.72 7.44
C ASP A 158 3.13 3.72 8.95
N GLN A 159 4.15 4.03 9.76
CA GLN A 159 3.99 4.17 11.20
C GLN A 159 3.03 5.31 11.56
N GLN A 160 3.13 6.45 10.88
CA GLN A 160 2.20 7.58 11.06
C GLN A 160 0.77 7.23 10.65
N ILE A 161 0.60 6.54 9.51
CA ILE A 161 -0.71 6.08 9.03
C ILE A 161 -1.34 5.14 10.07
N ARG A 162 -0.59 4.15 10.56
CA ARG A 162 -1.08 3.24 11.61
C ARG A 162 -1.48 3.99 12.88
N SER A 163 -0.67 4.95 13.32
CA SER A 163 -0.99 5.78 14.48
C SER A 163 -2.28 6.57 14.27
N MET A 164 -2.45 7.18 13.11
CA MET A 164 -3.65 7.96 12.77
C MET A 164 -4.90 7.06 12.70
N GLN A 165 -4.77 5.86 12.13
CA GLN A 165 -5.86 4.89 12.03
C GLN A 165 -6.39 4.47 13.41
N VAL A 166 -5.50 4.28 14.39
CA VAL A 166 -5.91 3.97 15.77
C VAL A 166 -6.76 5.11 16.34
N ILE A 167 -6.28 6.35 16.26
CA ILE A 167 -7.00 7.54 16.76
C ILE A 167 -8.36 7.69 16.08
N ILE A 168 -8.43 7.49 14.76
CA ILE A 168 -9.68 7.54 14.01
C ILE A 168 -10.64 6.46 14.50
N SER A 169 -10.16 5.22 14.69
CA SER A 169 -11.00 4.11 15.12
C SER A 169 -11.56 4.31 16.53
N GLU A 170 -10.76 4.83 17.46
CA GLU A 170 -11.19 5.17 18.83
C GLU A 170 -12.23 6.29 18.81
N SER A 171 -11.98 7.34 18.03
CA SER A 171 -12.91 8.48 17.89
C SER A 171 -14.24 8.03 17.29
N GLN A 172 -14.22 7.20 16.25
CA GLN A 172 -15.41 6.63 15.63
C GLN A 172 -16.20 5.75 16.60
N HIS A 173 -15.51 4.95 17.42
CA HIS A 173 -16.16 4.14 18.45
C HIS A 173 -16.89 5.00 19.49
N GLU A 174 -16.26 6.07 19.97
CA GLU A 174 -16.89 7.01 20.90
C GLU A 174 -18.11 7.71 20.29
N ILE A 175 -18.01 8.14 19.03
CA ILE A 175 -19.13 8.78 18.32
C ILE A 175 -20.31 7.80 18.25
N CYS A 176 -20.06 6.56 17.83
CA CYS A 176 -21.09 5.53 17.73
C CYS A 176 -21.78 5.28 19.09
N GLN A 177 -20.99 5.20 20.17
CA GLN A 177 -21.51 5.02 21.52
C GLN A 177 -22.37 6.21 21.97
N LYS A 178 -21.90 7.44 21.75
CA LYS A 178 -22.63 8.67 22.11
C LYS A 178 -23.92 8.81 21.30
N GLU A 179 -23.90 8.45 20.01
CA GLU A 179 -25.09 8.46 19.15
C GLU A 179 -26.13 7.42 19.58
N ALA A 180 -25.69 6.22 19.99
CA ALA A 180 -26.58 5.20 20.52
C ALA A 180 -27.25 5.66 21.82
N LEU A 181 -26.47 6.23 22.75
CA LEU A 181 -26.99 6.77 23.99
C LEU A 181 -27.98 7.93 23.74
N ARG A 182 -27.64 8.84 22.83
CA ARG A 182 -28.54 9.93 22.44
C ARG A 182 -29.86 9.42 21.88
N ARG A 183 -29.82 8.39 21.02
CA ARG A 183 -31.03 7.76 20.47
C ARG A 183 -31.88 7.14 21.57
N GLN A 184 -31.27 6.41 22.50
CA GLN A 184 -31.99 5.82 23.62
C GLN A 184 -32.67 6.89 24.48
N LEU A 185 -31.94 7.94 24.83
CA LEU A 185 -32.48 9.04 25.63
C LEU A 185 -33.68 9.72 24.97
N LEU A 186 -33.65 9.90 23.65
CA LEU A 186 -34.79 10.47 22.91
C LEU A 186 -36.03 9.57 23.01
N VAL A 187 -35.86 8.27 22.82
CA VAL A 187 -36.97 7.30 22.96
C VAL A 187 -37.54 7.32 24.38
N ASP A 188 -36.68 7.36 25.39
CA ASP A 188 -37.11 7.40 26.79
C ASP A 188 -37.89 8.69 27.11
N LEU A 189 -37.44 9.84 26.60
CA LEU A 189 -38.11 11.13 26.78
C LEU A 189 -39.45 11.18 26.06
N GLU A 190 -39.53 10.70 24.82
CA GLU A 190 -40.80 10.58 24.07
C GLU A 190 -41.77 9.66 24.82
N GLY A 191 -41.29 8.55 25.36
CA GLY A 191 -42.11 7.66 26.19
C GLY A 191 -42.62 8.33 27.46
N GLN A 192 -41.77 9.10 28.15
CA GLN A 192 -42.18 9.86 29.33
C GLN A 192 -43.22 10.93 29.00
N GLU A 193 -43.05 11.66 27.89
CA GLU A 193 -44.02 12.66 27.42
C GLU A 193 -45.37 12.02 27.13
N GLN A 194 -45.41 10.89 26.42
CA GLN A 194 -46.64 10.17 26.12
C GLN A 194 -47.38 9.73 27.39
N VAL A 195 -46.65 9.16 28.35
CA VAL A 195 -47.23 8.75 29.65
C VAL A 195 -47.79 9.96 30.40
N HIS A 196 -47.05 11.06 30.44
CA HIS A 196 -47.50 12.27 31.14
C HIS A 196 -48.74 12.88 30.49
N LEU A 197 -48.82 12.92 29.15
CA LEU A 197 -50.00 13.39 28.42
C LEU A 197 -51.23 12.53 28.72
N GLN A 198 -51.06 11.20 28.74
CA GLN A 198 -52.14 10.27 29.11
C GLN A 198 -52.63 10.50 30.55
N GLN A 199 -51.70 10.72 31.49
CA GLN A 199 -52.05 11.02 32.89
C GLN A 199 -52.82 12.34 33.01
N MET A 200 -52.38 13.39 32.33
CA MET A 200 -53.07 14.68 32.30
C MET A 200 -54.47 14.57 31.69
N GLU A 201 -54.63 13.78 30.63
CA GLU A 201 -55.93 13.54 30.01
C GLU A 201 -56.88 12.76 30.93
N ALA A 202 -56.39 11.73 31.60
CA ALA A 202 -57.17 10.98 32.59
C ALA A 202 -57.62 11.88 33.76
N GLN A 203 -56.71 12.73 34.27
CA GLN A 203 -57.06 13.72 35.29
C GLN A 203 -58.12 14.71 34.78
N ARG A 204 -57.98 15.21 33.54
CA ARG A 204 -58.99 16.08 32.91
C ARG A 204 -60.35 15.38 32.82
N GLN A 205 -60.40 14.14 32.37
CA GLN A 205 -61.64 13.36 32.27
C GLN A 205 -62.31 13.19 33.63
N SER A 206 -61.55 12.80 34.67
CA SER A 206 -62.08 12.67 36.03
C SER A 206 -62.59 13.99 36.61
N LEU A 207 -61.96 15.13 36.29
CA LEU A 207 -62.46 16.45 36.71
C LEU A 207 -63.77 16.80 36.00
N VAL A 208 -63.93 16.43 34.72
CA VAL A 208 -65.19 16.64 33.97
C VAL A 208 -66.30 15.77 34.55
N GLU A 209 -66.06 14.48 34.77
CA GLU A 209 -67.03 13.56 35.37
C GLU A 209 -67.51 14.03 36.75
N ASN A 210 -66.58 14.44 37.63
CA ASN A 210 -66.94 14.97 38.95
C ASN A 210 -67.70 16.30 38.89
N ASN A 211 -67.53 17.08 37.82
CA ASN A 211 -68.21 18.37 37.69
C ASN A 211 -69.69 18.20 37.30
N GLU A 212 -70.06 17.16 36.54
CA GLU A 212 -71.46 16.91 36.13
C GLU A 212 -72.39 16.62 37.32
N ASP A 213 -71.93 15.80 38.27
CA ASP A 213 -72.67 15.55 39.52
C ASP A 213 -72.78 16.81 40.39
N SER A 214 -71.87 17.77 40.20
CA SER A 214 -71.75 18.97 41.03
C SER A 214 -72.58 20.17 40.53
N ILE A 215 -73.22 20.08 39.36
CA ILE A 215 -74.01 21.15 38.71
C ILE A 215 -75.53 20.90 38.70
N THR A 216 -76.00 19.84 39.35
CA THR A 216 -77.43 19.49 39.41
C THR A 216 -78.07 19.87 40.75
N CYS A 217 -79.36 20.18 40.72
CA CYS A 217 -80.12 20.47 41.92
C CYS A 217 -80.53 19.17 42.62
N SER A 218 -80.09 18.98 43.86
CA SER A 218 -80.44 17.81 44.70
C SER A 218 -81.93 17.64 45.03
N ILE A 219 -82.79 18.60 44.68
CA ILE A 219 -84.25 18.50 44.88
C ILE A 219 -84.95 17.92 43.64
N CYS A 220 -84.55 18.33 42.44
CA CYS A 220 -85.21 17.95 41.18
C CYS A 220 -84.32 17.16 40.22
N TRP A 221 -83.03 17.04 40.53
CA TRP A 221 -81.99 16.37 39.75
C TRP A 221 -81.72 16.96 38.36
N VAL A 222 -82.20 18.18 38.12
CA VAL A 222 -81.95 18.95 36.88
C VAL A 222 -80.73 19.85 37.08
N THR A 223 -79.95 20.04 36.02
CA THR A 223 -78.87 21.02 35.91
C THR A 223 -79.37 22.44 36.23
N TRP A 224 -78.61 23.19 37.03
CA TRP A 224 -78.96 24.58 37.32
C TRP A 224 -78.94 25.43 36.05
N ASP A 225 -79.76 26.48 36.04
CA ASP A 225 -79.72 27.47 34.97
C ASP A 225 -78.65 28.54 35.27
N ALA A 226 -78.08 29.15 34.22
CA ALA A 226 -77.11 30.25 34.35
C ALA A 226 -77.77 31.50 34.97
N ASP A 227 -79.04 31.70 34.67
CA ASP A 227 -79.91 32.79 35.07
C ASP A 227 -81.37 32.32 35.22
N GLY A 228 -82.26 33.20 35.68
CA GLY A 228 -83.67 32.86 35.88
C GLY A 228 -84.00 32.11 37.17
N ASP A 229 -85.14 31.42 37.17
CA ASP A 229 -85.79 30.90 38.37
C ASP A 229 -85.14 29.65 38.95
N HIS A 230 -84.49 28.80 38.14
CA HIS A 230 -83.78 27.61 38.61
C HIS A 230 -82.26 27.81 38.69
N ARG A 231 -81.82 29.07 38.86
CA ARG A 231 -80.42 29.41 39.10
C ARG A 231 -79.89 28.85 40.42
N VAL A 232 -78.61 28.51 40.46
CA VAL A 232 -77.92 28.04 41.67
C VAL A 232 -77.93 29.08 42.81
N VAL A 233 -78.33 28.61 44.00
CA VAL A 233 -78.27 29.34 45.26
C VAL A 233 -77.70 28.45 46.35
N SER A 234 -77.06 29.05 47.35
CA SER A 234 -76.69 28.37 48.59
C SER A 234 -77.62 28.75 49.73
N LEU A 235 -77.84 27.81 50.65
CA LEU A 235 -78.30 28.14 52.00
C LEU A 235 -77.12 28.59 52.87
N ALA A 236 -77.42 29.21 54.01
CA ALA A 236 -76.41 29.58 55.00
C ALA A 236 -75.52 28.41 55.47
N CYS A 237 -76.02 27.17 55.38
CA CYS A 237 -75.27 25.95 55.68
C CYS A 237 -74.33 25.47 54.56
N GLY A 238 -74.27 26.16 53.42
CA GLY A 238 -73.36 25.88 52.30
C GLY A 238 -73.92 24.94 51.21
N HIS A 239 -75.05 24.28 51.45
CA HIS A 239 -75.67 23.39 50.47
C HIS A 239 -76.31 24.13 49.31
N LEU A 240 -76.21 23.58 48.10
CA LEU A 240 -76.61 24.20 46.84
C LEU A 240 -77.90 23.59 46.27
N PHE A 241 -78.74 24.45 45.72
CA PHE A 241 -80.04 24.10 45.11
C PHE A 241 -80.37 25.07 43.98
N GLY A 242 -81.33 24.72 43.12
CA GLY A 242 -81.97 25.69 42.24
C GLY A 242 -82.92 26.57 43.04
N HIS A 243 -82.93 27.88 42.76
CA HIS A 243 -83.62 28.91 43.54
C HIS A 243 -85.12 28.63 43.71
N SER A 244 -85.84 28.33 42.63
CA SER A 244 -87.26 27.97 42.65
C SER A 244 -87.52 26.71 43.48
N CYS A 245 -86.66 25.70 43.37
CA CYS A 245 -86.80 24.45 44.10
C CYS A 245 -86.64 24.64 45.60
N ILE A 246 -85.58 25.32 46.05
CA ILE A 246 -85.38 25.54 47.49
C ILE A 246 -86.41 26.51 48.07
N ARG A 247 -86.82 27.54 47.31
CA ARG A 247 -87.89 28.45 47.73
C ARG A 247 -89.21 27.69 47.93
N ASN A 248 -89.58 26.82 47.01
CA ASN A 248 -90.79 26.01 47.14
C ASN A 248 -90.71 25.01 48.30
N TYR A 249 -89.53 24.43 48.55
CA TYR A 249 -89.32 23.54 49.69
C TYR A 249 -89.47 24.28 51.03
N LEU A 250 -88.88 25.48 51.16
CA LEU A 250 -88.90 26.27 52.39
C LEU A 250 -90.28 26.81 52.74
N MET A 251 -91.23 26.84 51.80
CA MET A 251 -92.64 27.09 52.12
C MET A 251 -93.27 25.98 52.97
N ARG A 252 -92.71 24.77 52.95
CA ARG A 252 -93.26 23.59 53.64
C ARG A 252 -92.39 23.10 54.80
N SER A 253 -91.13 23.50 54.86
CA SER A 253 -90.16 23.03 55.85
C SER A 253 -89.11 24.11 56.15
N GLU A 254 -88.88 24.45 57.41
CA GLU A 254 -87.91 25.49 57.83
C GLU A 254 -86.49 24.93 58.02
N SER A 255 -86.09 23.98 57.18
CA SER A 255 -84.80 23.29 57.31
C SER A 255 -84.16 22.99 55.94
N CYS A 256 -82.84 22.81 55.92
CA CYS A 256 -82.13 22.40 54.71
C CYS A 256 -82.51 20.96 54.30
N PRO A 257 -82.86 20.70 53.03
CA PRO A 257 -83.17 19.35 52.55
C PRO A 257 -82.05 18.31 52.77
N ILE A 258 -80.79 18.77 52.82
CA ILE A 258 -79.62 17.89 52.93
C ILE A 258 -79.21 17.70 54.40
N CYS A 259 -78.89 18.78 55.12
CA CYS A 259 -78.34 18.68 56.48
C CYS A 259 -79.34 18.95 57.61
N ARG A 260 -80.58 19.33 57.27
CA ARG A 260 -81.68 19.65 58.23
C ARG A 260 -81.40 20.81 59.19
N GLN A 261 -80.33 21.57 58.98
CA GLN A 261 -80.10 22.82 59.72
C GLN A 261 -81.20 23.84 59.40
N ALA A 262 -81.61 24.63 60.39
CA ALA A 262 -82.66 25.64 60.25
C ALA A 262 -82.37 26.59 59.08
N ALA A 263 -83.34 26.73 58.18
CA ALA A 263 -83.22 27.50 56.96
C ALA A 263 -84.52 28.24 56.67
N ASN A 264 -84.40 29.49 56.22
CA ASN A 264 -85.53 30.32 55.81
C ASN A 264 -85.16 31.11 54.55
N PHE A 265 -86.10 31.86 53.99
CA PHE A 265 -85.89 32.61 52.74
C PHE A 265 -84.75 33.64 52.80
N LEU A 266 -84.43 34.18 53.99
CA LEU A 266 -83.34 35.14 54.16
C LEU A 266 -81.95 34.47 54.10
N HIS A 267 -81.90 33.14 54.26
CA HIS A 267 -80.66 32.37 54.20
C HIS A 267 -80.27 31.97 52.77
N ILE A 268 -81.10 32.30 51.77
CA ILE A 268 -80.83 32.02 50.36
C ILE A 268 -79.85 33.06 49.82
N ARG A 269 -78.72 32.60 49.28
CA ARG A 269 -77.67 33.44 48.69
C ARG A 269 -77.40 32.99 47.27
N PHE A 270 -77.48 33.92 46.31
CA PHE A 270 -77.10 33.64 44.93
C PHE A 270 -75.60 33.41 44.81
N ILE A 271 -75.24 32.38 44.05
CA ILE A 271 -73.84 32.08 43.70
C ILE A 271 -73.60 32.59 42.29
N PHE A 272 -72.58 33.42 42.12
CA PHE A 272 -72.17 33.99 40.84
C PHE A 272 -70.80 33.44 40.43
N GLY A 273 -70.52 33.35 39.12
CA GLY A 273 -69.20 32.98 38.60
C GLY A 273 -68.91 31.49 38.48
N ARG A 274 -69.88 30.60 38.76
CA ARG A 274 -69.76 29.17 38.43
C ARG A 274 -70.09 28.97 36.95
N HIS A 275 -69.30 28.16 36.25
CA HIS A 275 -69.52 27.80 34.84
C HIS A 275 -70.73 26.86 34.71
N VAL A 276 -71.92 27.41 34.91
CA VAL A 276 -73.19 26.70 34.69
C VAL A 276 -73.44 26.79 33.19
N LEU A 277 -73.23 25.69 32.46
CA LEU A 277 -73.52 25.64 31.03
C LEU A 277 -75.04 25.84 30.85
N PRO A 278 -75.48 26.73 29.95
CA PRO A 278 -76.90 26.90 29.69
C PRO A 278 -77.49 25.57 29.24
N ASN A 279 -78.60 25.17 29.86
CA ASN A 279 -79.38 24.02 29.41
C ASN A 279 -79.67 24.17 27.92
N GLN A 280 -79.11 23.28 27.09
CA GLN A 280 -79.54 23.14 25.70
C GLN A 280 -80.96 22.58 25.74
N THR A 281 -81.92 23.48 25.80
CA THR A 281 -83.33 23.17 25.69
C THR A 281 -83.63 22.86 24.22
N GLN A 282 -84.36 21.76 24.01
CA GLN A 282 -84.82 21.20 22.73
C GLN A 282 -85.56 22.21 21.86
#